data_AF-A0A7L0WBB7-F1
#
_entry.id   AF-A0A7L0WBB7-F1
#
_cell.length_a   1.000
_cell.length_b   1.000
_cell.length_c   1.000
_cell.angle_alpha   90.00
_cell.angle_beta   90.00
_cell.angle_gamma   90.00
#
_symmetry.space_group_name_H-M   'P 1'
#
loop_
_entity.id
_entity.type
_entity.pdbx_description
1 polymer ?
#
loop_
_entity_poly.entity_id
_entity_poly.type
_entity_poly.pdbx_seq_one_letter_code
_entity_poly.pdbx_strand_id
1 'polypeptide(L)'
;VSTVSSPKRKKRKKYRSVISDIFDGTIISSVQCLTCDRLSVTLETFQDLSLPIPGKEDLAKLHSAIKTGSCGEAYAPQGWIAFFMEYFKSWFWGPVVTLQDCLAAFFARDELEGDNMYSCGRCKKLRNGVKFCKVQKFPEILCIHLKRFRHELMFSTKIGTHVSFPLEGLDLQPFLAKDSPAQIVTYDLISVICHHGTASSGHYIAYCRNNLNNLWYEFDDQSVTEVSESTVQNAEAYVLFYRKSNEEAQRERRRISGLLNMMEPSLLQFYVSRQWLNKFKTFAEPGPISNNDFLCMHGGVPPHKANFIEDLVVMLPQNIWDNLYSRYGGGPAVNHLYVCHTCQIESERLEKRRKNELEMFIRLYRAFQEEESPSTFYCISMQWFREWEGFVKGKDSDPPGPIDNAKIAVTKCGNAVLKQGADSGQISEETWNFLQSIYGGGPEIILRPPVPPVEPGILQTEEKIELETHGL
;
A
#
# COMPACT_ATOMS: atom_id res chain seq x y z
N VAL A 1 -43.56 10.34 9.14
CA VAL A 1 -42.48 9.47 9.66
C VAL A 1 -41.35 9.51 8.66
N SER A 2 -40.39 10.40 8.89
CA SER A 2 -39.30 10.72 7.97
C SER A 2 -38.17 9.71 8.19
N THR A 3 -37.88 8.87 7.19
CA THR A 3 -36.83 7.87 7.26
C THR A 3 -35.46 8.55 7.19
N VAL A 4 -34.81 8.68 8.35
CA VAL A 4 -33.41 9.09 8.47
C VAL A 4 -32.55 8.05 7.77
N SER A 5 -31.95 8.43 6.64
CA SER A 5 -30.99 7.58 5.95
C SER A 5 -29.72 7.46 6.80
N SER A 6 -29.38 6.23 7.17
CA SER A 6 -28.14 5.90 7.88
C SER A 6 -26.92 6.38 7.08
N PRO A 7 -25.87 6.93 7.73
CA PRO A 7 -24.67 7.37 7.02
C PRO A 7 -24.03 6.18 6.34
N LYS A 8 -23.96 6.23 5.00
CA LYS A 8 -23.25 5.24 4.18
C LYS A 8 -21.82 5.15 4.73
N ARG A 9 -21.48 4.02 5.39
CA ARG A 9 -20.08 3.69 5.74
C ARG A 9 -19.23 3.89 4.49
N LYS A 10 -18.36 4.91 4.46
CA LYS A 10 -17.40 5.12 3.38
C LYS A 10 -16.66 3.78 3.18
N LYS A 11 -16.88 3.11 2.04
CA LYS A 11 -16.11 1.92 1.68
C LYS A 11 -14.64 2.33 1.74
N ARG A 12 -13.83 1.72 2.64
CA ARG A 12 -12.38 1.97 2.68
C ARG A 12 -11.86 1.70 1.27
N LYS A 13 -11.35 2.74 0.59
CA LYS A 13 -10.69 2.59 -0.71
C LYS A 13 -9.54 1.60 -0.49
N LYS A 14 -9.55 0.46 -1.19
CA LYS A 14 -8.42 -0.46 -1.22
C LYS A 14 -7.42 0.12 -2.20
N TYR A 15 -6.27 0.56 -1.69
CA TYR A 15 -5.19 1.04 -2.53
C TYR A 15 -4.39 -0.16 -3.02
N ARG A 16 -4.07 -0.18 -4.31
CA ARG A 16 -3.22 -1.19 -4.94
C ARG A 16 -2.16 -0.46 -5.73
N SER A 17 -0.91 -0.84 -5.55
CA SER A 17 0.26 -0.32 -6.24
C SER A 17 1.20 -1.47 -6.64
N VAL A 18 2.24 -1.14 -7.39
CA VAL A 18 3.33 -2.08 -7.69
C VAL A 18 3.99 -2.61 -6.42
N ILE A 19 4.09 -1.80 -5.37
CA ILE A 19 4.63 -2.22 -4.07
C ILE A 19 3.75 -3.30 -3.44
N SER A 20 2.42 -3.08 -3.41
CA SER A 20 1.51 -4.09 -2.88
C SER A 20 1.46 -5.37 -3.72
N ASP A 21 1.72 -5.27 -5.03
CA ASP A 21 1.76 -6.47 -5.88
C ASP A 21 3.02 -7.31 -5.63
N ILE A 22 4.14 -6.67 -5.26
CA ILE A 22 5.43 -7.31 -5.07
C ILE A 22 5.61 -7.81 -3.63
N PHE A 23 5.34 -6.95 -2.63
CA PHE A 23 5.77 -7.14 -1.25
C PHE A 23 4.65 -7.46 -0.27
N ASP A 24 3.37 -7.21 -0.60
CA ASP A 24 2.30 -7.47 0.38
C ASP A 24 2.04 -8.97 0.55
N GLY A 25 2.39 -9.47 1.72
CA GLY A 25 1.87 -10.71 2.28
C GLY A 25 0.66 -10.47 3.19
N THR A 26 0.10 -11.54 3.73
CA THR A 26 -0.98 -11.47 4.72
C THR A 26 -0.72 -12.48 5.84
N ILE A 27 -0.73 -12.00 7.08
CA ILE A 27 -0.66 -12.81 8.30
C ILE A 27 -2.05 -12.88 8.95
N ILE A 28 -2.40 -14.07 9.43
CA ILE A 28 -3.47 -14.26 10.41
C ILE A 28 -2.84 -14.20 11.79
N SER A 29 -3.19 -13.20 12.59
CA SER A 29 -2.86 -13.16 14.02
C SER A 29 -4.07 -13.57 14.84
N SER A 30 -3.86 -14.48 15.78
CA SER A 30 -4.89 -14.99 16.67
C SER A 30 -4.47 -14.78 18.11
N VAL A 31 -5.38 -14.24 18.92
CA VAL A 31 -5.20 -14.08 20.37
C VAL A 31 -6.33 -14.78 21.11
N GLN A 32 -5.98 -15.80 21.90
CA GLN A 32 -6.93 -16.49 22.77
C GLN A 32 -6.88 -15.90 24.18
N CYS A 33 -8.03 -15.51 24.72
CA CYS A 33 -8.14 -15.08 26.11
C CYS A 33 -8.03 -16.28 27.05
N LEU A 34 -7.09 -16.28 27.99
CA LEU A 34 -6.98 -17.36 28.98
C LEU A 34 -8.04 -17.29 30.10
N THR A 35 -8.89 -16.26 30.11
CA THR A 35 -9.97 -16.10 31.10
C THR A 35 -11.36 -16.43 30.57
N CYS A 36 -11.62 -16.21 29.28
CA CYS A 36 -12.97 -16.36 28.70
C CYS A 36 -12.98 -17.15 27.38
N ASP A 37 -11.83 -17.71 27.02
CA ASP A 37 -11.58 -18.53 25.82
C ASP A 37 -11.97 -17.89 24.49
N ARG A 38 -12.23 -16.58 24.48
CA ARG A 38 -12.52 -15.86 23.25
C ARG A 38 -11.26 -15.83 22.38
N LEU A 39 -11.37 -16.42 21.21
CA LEU A 39 -10.42 -16.26 20.11
C LEU A 39 -10.74 -14.98 19.33
N SER A 40 -9.76 -14.09 19.24
CA SER A 40 -9.81 -12.91 18.38
C SER A 40 -8.86 -13.12 17.22
N VAL A 41 -9.36 -13.02 15.99
CA VAL A 41 -8.57 -13.21 14.76
C VAL A 41 -8.50 -11.90 13.99
N THR A 42 -7.29 -11.50 13.60
CA THR A 42 -7.03 -10.34 12.75
C THR A 42 -6.26 -10.76 11.51
N LEU A 43 -6.58 -10.13 10.37
CA LEU A 43 -5.82 -10.24 9.13
C LEU A 43 -5.01 -8.97 8.97
N GLU A 44 -3.70 -9.12 8.84
CA GLU A 44 -2.76 -8.02 8.76
C GLU A 44 -1.90 -8.17 7.52
N THR A 45 -1.80 -7.09 6.74
CA THR A 45 -0.86 -7.00 5.61
C THR A 45 0.53 -6.72 6.16
N PHE A 46 1.54 -7.42 5.65
CA PHE A 46 2.95 -7.16 5.95
C PHE A 46 3.73 -6.99 4.65
N GLN A 47 4.79 -6.20 4.69
CA GLN A 47 5.71 -5.99 3.55
C GLN A 47 7.10 -6.58 3.82
N ASP A 48 7.44 -6.77 5.09
CA ASP A 48 8.63 -7.44 5.56
C ASP A 48 8.31 -8.33 6.77
N LEU A 49 9.18 -9.31 7.03
CA LEU A 49 9.21 -10.08 8.27
C LEU A 49 10.43 -9.69 9.07
N SER A 50 10.22 -8.99 10.17
CA SER A 50 11.27 -8.61 11.12
C SER A 50 11.46 -9.71 12.18
N LEU A 51 12.38 -10.63 11.93
CA LEU A 51 12.61 -11.85 12.71
C LEU A 51 13.54 -11.62 13.91
N PRO A 52 13.23 -12.18 15.09
CA PRO A 52 14.19 -12.26 16.19
C PRO A 52 15.29 -13.27 15.88
N ILE A 53 16.49 -13.04 16.42
CA ILE A 53 17.58 -14.03 16.40
C ILE A 53 17.56 -14.76 17.76
N PRO A 54 17.18 -16.04 17.82
CA PRO A 54 17.04 -16.77 19.07
C PRO A 54 18.40 -16.99 19.75
N GLY A 55 18.44 -16.87 21.08
CA GLY A 55 19.60 -17.24 21.88
C GLY A 55 19.73 -18.76 22.05
N LYS A 56 20.80 -19.21 22.71
CA LYS A 56 21.03 -20.66 22.96
C LYS A 56 19.88 -21.34 23.71
N GLU A 57 19.32 -20.66 24.70
CA GLU A 57 18.20 -21.18 25.50
C GLU A 57 16.89 -21.25 24.71
N ASP A 58 16.63 -20.22 23.89
CA ASP A 58 15.45 -20.16 23.04
C ASP A 58 15.48 -21.27 21.98
N LEU A 59 16.64 -21.54 21.38
CA LEU A 59 16.85 -22.66 20.46
C LEU A 59 16.55 -24.00 21.12
N ALA A 60 17.02 -24.21 22.36
CA ALA A 60 16.74 -25.45 23.08
C ALA A 60 15.23 -25.65 23.32
N LYS A 61 14.51 -24.57 23.69
CA LYS A 61 13.05 -24.60 23.87
C LYS A 61 12.32 -24.88 22.55
N LEU A 62 12.71 -24.20 21.46
CA LEU A 62 12.14 -24.40 20.12
C LEU A 62 12.30 -25.84 19.65
N HIS A 63 13.50 -26.41 19.77
CA HIS A 63 13.78 -27.79 19.36
C HIS A 63 13.04 -28.81 20.22
N SER A 64 12.85 -28.54 21.51
CA SER A 64 12.05 -29.40 22.40
C SER A 64 10.55 -29.37 22.05
N ALA A 65 10.01 -28.19 21.73
CA ALA A 65 8.62 -28.03 21.32
C ALA A 65 8.31 -28.71 19.97
N ILE A 66 9.27 -28.70 19.04
CA ILE A 66 9.18 -29.43 17.76
C ILE A 66 9.19 -30.95 18.00
N LYS A 67 10.06 -31.45 18.89
CA LYS A 67 10.14 -32.90 19.22
C LYS A 67 8.89 -33.44 19.91
N THR A 68 8.18 -32.62 20.68
CA THR A 68 7.00 -33.02 21.44
C THR A 68 5.68 -32.86 20.68
N GLY A 69 5.71 -32.41 19.42
CA GLY A 69 4.51 -32.22 18.60
C GLY A 69 3.54 -31.15 19.14
N SER A 70 3.98 -30.32 20.09
CA SER A 70 3.15 -29.28 20.73
C SER A 70 2.97 -28.03 19.84
N CYS A 71 3.69 -27.97 18.71
CA CYS A 71 3.42 -27.07 17.59
C CYS A 71 2.31 -27.72 16.74
N GLY A 72 1.09 -27.16 16.82
CA GLY A 72 -0.17 -27.70 16.28
C GLY A 72 -0.09 -28.76 15.16
N GLU A 73 -0.54 -29.96 15.50
CA GLU A 73 -0.83 -31.15 14.68
C GLU A 73 -0.75 -30.97 13.15
N ALA A 74 0.27 -31.60 12.55
CA ALA A 74 0.19 -32.58 11.44
C ALA A 74 1.52 -32.59 10.65
N TYR A 75 2.52 -33.33 11.15
CA TYR A 75 3.71 -33.66 10.38
C TYR A 75 3.37 -34.76 9.36
N ALA A 76 3.39 -34.44 8.07
CA ALA A 76 3.36 -35.46 7.02
C ALA A 76 4.75 -36.11 6.86
N PRO A 77 4.85 -37.41 6.53
CA PRO A 77 6.05 -38.23 6.76
C PRO A 77 7.18 -38.05 5.72
N GLN A 78 7.21 -36.96 4.95
CA GLN A 78 8.24 -36.74 3.90
C GLN A 78 9.25 -35.62 4.20
N GLY A 79 8.95 -34.67 5.10
CA GLY A 79 9.86 -33.56 5.42
C GLY A 79 10.90 -33.85 6.52
N TRP A 80 10.66 -34.88 7.34
CA TRP A 80 11.53 -35.21 8.47
C TRP A 80 12.94 -35.67 8.06
N ILE A 81 13.12 -36.27 6.88
CA ILE A 81 14.42 -36.79 6.42
C ILE A 81 15.41 -35.65 6.11
N ALA A 82 14.94 -34.55 5.52
CA ALA A 82 15.76 -33.36 5.26
C ALA A 82 16.15 -32.67 6.57
N PHE A 83 15.19 -32.53 7.49
CA PHE A 83 15.40 -32.00 8.84
C PHE A 83 16.37 -32.87 9.67
N PHE A 84 16.30 -34.20 9.50
CA PHE A 84 17.22 -35.15 10.16
C PHE A 84 18.66 -35.02 9.63
N MET A 85 18.84 -34.76 8.34
CA MET A 85 20.16 -34.56 7.72
C MET A 85 20.80 -33.22 8.15
N GLU A 86 20.00 -32.17 8.32
CA GLU A 86 20.45 -30.87 8.84
C GLU A 86 20.81 -30.95 10.34
N TYR A 87 20.03 -31.72 11.09
CA TYR A 87 20.33 -32.11 12.48
C TYR A 87 21.65 -32.90 12.60
N PHE A 88 21.92 -33.86 11.72
CA PHE A 88 23.20 -34.58 11.69
C PHE A 88 24.41 -33.67 11.44
N LYS A 89 24.28 -32.65 10.59
CA LYS A 89 25.32 -31.62 10.39
C LYS A 89 25.51 -30.76 11.65
N SER A 90 24.43 -30.36 12.33
CA SER A 90 24.51 -29.61 13.59
C SER A 90 25.21 -30.38 14.73
N TRP A 91 25.11 -31.71 14.72
CA TRP A 91 25.72 -32.56 15.74
C TRP A 91 27.26 -32.67 15.60
N PHE A 92 27.79 -32.57 14.38
CA PHE A 92 29.24 -32.59 14.14
C PHE A 92 29.93 -31.22 14.27
N TRP A 93 29.19 -30.09 14.17
CA TRP A 93 29.78 -28.74 14.06
C TRP A 93 29.29 -27.70 15.09
N GLY A 94 28.40 -28.10 16.02
CA GLY A 94 27.78 -27.20 17.01
C GLY A 94 26.52 -26.50 16.46
N PRO A 95 25.66 -25.92 17.33
CA PRO A 95 24.37 -25.39 16.91
C PRO A 95 24.55 -24.03 16.21
N VAL A 96 24.60 -24.06 14.88
CA VAL A 96 24.49 -22.87 14.04
C VAL A 96 23.02 -22.42 14.02
N VAL A 97 22.76 -21.13 14.21
CA VAL A 97 21.40 -20.58 14.10
C VAL A 97 21.02 -20.52 12.63
N THR A 98 19.88 -21.09 12.25
CA THR A 98 19.38 -21.05 10.88
C THR A 98 18.30 -19.98 10.71
N LEU A 99 18.06 -19.55 9.47
CA LEU A 99 16.95 -18.67 9.13
C LEU A 99 15.59 -19.32 9.49
N GLN A 100 15.50 -20.63 9.36
CA GLN A 100 14.35 -21.44 9.76
C GLN A 100 14.11 -21.35 11.27
N ASP A 101 15.15 -21.33 12.10
CA ASP A 101 15.03 -21.11 13.54
C ASP A 101 14.47 -19.72 13.87
N CYS A 102 14.94 -18.69 13.16
CA CYS A 102 14.43 -17.32 13.29
C CYS A 102 12.95 -17.21 12.89
N LEU A 103 12.55 -17.88 11.81
CA LEU A 103 11.15 -17.97 11.37
C LEU A 103 10.31 -18.75 12.40
N ALA A 104 10.81 -19.87 12.90
CA ALA A 104 10.14 -20.66 13.93
C ALA A 104 9.94 -19.86 15.22
N ALA A 105 10.94 -19.09 15.64
CA ALA A 105 10.84 -18.18 16.78
C ALA A 105 9.78 -17.09 16.54
N PHE A 106 9.73 -16.51 15.33
CA PHE A 106 8.74 -15.48 14.99
C PHE A 106 7.29 -16.01 15.00
N PHE A 107 7.06 -17.21 14.47
CA PHE A 107 5.74 -17.83 14.41
C PHE A 107 5.40 -18.70 15.65
N ALA A 108 6.29 -18.72 16.65
CA ALA A 108 6.05 -19.42 17.90
C ALA A 108 4.86 -18.81 18.65
N ARG A 109 4.26 -19.64 19.49
CA ARG A 109 3.20 -19.22 20.42
C ARG A 109 3.81 -18.30 21.48
N ASP A 110 3.21 -17.14 21.67
CA ASP A 110 3.66 -16.08 22.59
C ASP A 110 2.65 -15.89 23.72
N GLU A 111 3.15 -15.83 24.96
CA GLU A 111 2.35 -15.71 26.18
C GLU A 111 2.27 -14.23 26.57
N LEU A 112 1.06 -13.67 26.54
CA LEU A 112 0.79 -12.28 26.85
C LEU A 112 0.44 -12.15 28.32
N GLU A 113 1.46 -11.95 29.18
CA GLU A 113 1.31 -11.85 30.64
C GLU A 113 1.98 -10.59 31.21
N GLY A 114 1.66 -10.25 32.47
CA GLY A 114 2.24 -9.10 33.16
C GLY A 114 2.00 -7.79 32.40
N ASP A 115 3.08 -7.06 32.11
CA ASP A 115 3.03 -5.79 31.37
C ASP A 115 2.61 -5.96 29.90
N ASN A 116 2.66 -7.20 29.36
CA ASN A 116 2.30 -7.52 27.97
C ASN A 116 0.85 -8.00 27.81
N MET A 117 0.01 -7.93 28.85
CA MET A 117 -1.41 -8.32 28.77
C MET A 117 -2.17 -7.54 27.68
N TYR A 118 -3.14 -8.19 27.05
CA TYR A 118 -3.95 -7.59 25.98
C TYR A 118 -5.36 -7.21 26.45
N SER A 119 -5.97 -6.22 25.79
CA SER A 119 -7.34 -5.79 26.07
C SER A 119 -8.37 -6.73 25.45
N CYS A 120 -9.01 -7.55 26.26
CA CYS A 120 -10.01 -8.50 25.76
C CYS A 120 -11.36 -7.81 25.53
N GLY A 121 -11.83 -7.78 24.28
CA GLY A 121 -13.08 -7.12 23.91
C GLY A 121 -14.37 -7.71 24.53
N ARG A 122 -14.33 -8.95 25.05
CA ARG A 122 -15.42 -9.58 25.82
C ARG A 122 -15.31 -9.24 27.30
N CYS A 123 -14.12 -9.35 27.90
CA CYS A 123 -13.90 -9.04 29.31
C CYS A 123 -13.89 -7.54 29.63
N LYS A 124 -13.65 -6.68 28.62
CA LYS A 124 -13.47 -5.22 28.74
C LYS A 124 -12.34 -4.81 29.71
N LYS A 125 -11.29 -5.62 29.81
CA LYS A 125 -10.09 -5.38 30.63
C LYS A 125 -8.86 -6.10 30.08
N LEU A 126 -7.69 -5.73 30.59
CA LEU A 126 -6.43 -6.43 30.34
C LEU A 126 -6.49 -7.85 30.89
N ARG A 127 -6.06 -8.83 30.08
CA ARG A 127 -6.08 -10.25 30.39
C ARG A 127 -4.82 -10.95 29.90
N ASN A 128 -4.45 -12.01 30.61
CA ASN A 128 -3.52 -12.99 30.06
C ASN A 128 -4.12 -13.59 28.79
N GLY A 129 -3.27 -13.78 27.81
CA GLY A 129 -3.66 -14.32 26.53
C GLY A 129 -2.53 -15.09 25.90
N VAL A 130 -2.87 -15.79 24.83
CA VAL A 130 -1.87 -16.45 24.00
C VAL A 130 -2.03 -15.94 22.59
N LYS A 131 -0.95 -15.40 22.04
CA LYS A 131 -0.85 -14.97 20.65
C LYS A 131 -0.16 -16.05 19.83
N PHE A 132 -0.68 -16.29 18.63
CA PHE A 132 -0.01 -17.09 17.62
C PHE A 132 -0.37 -16.55 16.25
N CYS A 133 0.47 -16.80 15.25
CA CYS A 133 0.23 -16.36 13.89
C CYS A 133 0.65 -17.39 12.85
N LYS A 134 0.02 -17.32 11.69
CA LYS A 134 0.36 -18.08 10.48
C LYS A 134 0.25 -17.15 9.28
N VAL A 135 0.97 -17.47 8.22
CA VAL A 135 0.88 -16.71 6.96
C VAL A 135 -0.30 -17.22 6.14
N GLN A 136 -1.23 -16.33 5.81
CA GLN A 136 -2.32 -16.65 4.88
C GLN A 136 -1.85 -16.56 3.43
N LYS A 137 -1.00 -15.58 3.10
CA LYS A 137 -0.47 -15.38 1.75
C LYS A 137 0.95 -14.85 1.83
N PHE A 138 1.89 -15.50 1.16
CA PHE A 138 3.24 -14.97 0.99
C PHE A 138 3.35 -14.04 -0.24
N PRO A 139 4.20 -13.00 -0.18
CA PRO A 139 4.40 -12.04 -1.28
C PRO A 139 5.27 -12.61 -2.40
N GLU A 140 5.28 -11.98 -3.57
CA GLU A 140 6.15 -12.40 -4.68
C GLU A 140 7.64 -12.26 -4.31
N ILE A 141 7.99 -11.15 -3.65
CA ILE A 141 9.30 -10.92 -3.05
C ILE A 141 9.10 -10.82 -1.54
N LEU A 142 9.69 -11.77 -0.82
CA LEU A 142 9.73 -11.78 0.64
C LEU A 142 10.94 -11.01 1.14
N CYS A 143 10.69 -9.90 1.81
CA CYS A 143 11.71 -9.15 2.55
C CYS A 143 11.79 -9.71 3.98
N ILE A 144 12.98 -10.14 4.40
CA ILE A 144 13.23 -10.64 5.75
C ILE A 144 14.29 -9.74 6.40
N HIS A 145 13.93 -9.13 7.50
CA HIS A 145 14.85 -8.34 8.33
C HIS A 145 15.23 -9.14 9.58
N LEU A 146 16.53 -9.29 9.84
CA LEU A 146 17.04 -9.89 11.06
C LEU A 146 17.26 -8.80 12.12
N LYS A 147 16.53 -8.86 13.24
CA LYS A 147 16.58 -7.87 14.33
C LYS A 147 17.91 -7.94 15.10
N ARG A 148 18.99 -7.45 14.49
CA ARG A 148 20.34 -7.45 15.06
C ARG A 148 20.56 -6.35 16.09
N PHE A 149 19.87 -5.22 15.97
CA PHE A 149 20.09 -4.08 16.86
C PHE A 149 19.14 -4.13 18.05
N ARG A 150 19.71 -3.98 19.25
CA ARG A 150 18.98 -3.79 20.50
C ARG A 150 19.33 -2.44 21.08
N HIS A 151 18.32 -1.63 21.35
CA HIS A 151 18.47 -0.33 21.99
C HIS A 151 17.92 -0.41 23.40
N GLU A 152 18.81 -0.29 24.38
CA GLU A 152 18.47 -0.17 25.79
C GLU A 152 18.69 1.28 26.23
N LEU A 153 18.14 1.66 27.40
CA LEU A 153 18.12 3.05 27.88
C LEU A 153 19.50 3.74 27.89
N MET A 154 20.60 3.00 28.10
CA MET A 154 21.94 3.57 28.17
C MET A 154 22.91 3.09 27.08
N PHE A 155 22.56 2.06 26.30
CA PHE A 155 23.48 1.51 25.30
C PHE A 155 22.74 0.84 24.15
N SER A 156 23.40 0.77 23.01
CA SER A 156 22.91 0.05 21.83
C SER A 156 23.90 -1.06 21.49
N THR A 157 23.39 -2.28 21.29
CA THR A 157 24.22 -3.46 20.94
C THR A 157 23.78 -4.05 19.60
N LYS A 158 24.73 -4.70 18.92
CA LYS A 158 24.49 -5.46 17.70
C LYS A 158 24.75 -6.94 17.96
N ILE A 159 23.79 -7.79 17.59
CA ILE A 159 23.92 -9.24 17.61
C ILE A 159 24.81 -9.69 16.44
N GLY A 160 26.02 -10.12 16.77
CA GLY A 160 27.00 -10.65 15.80
C GLY A 160 26.85 -12.14 15.49
N THR A 161 25.82 -12.82 16.02
CA THR A 161 25.56 -14.24 15.74
C THR A 161 25.37 -14.47 14.25
N HIS A 162 26.15 -15.39 13.67
CA HIS A 162 25.93 -15.84 12.29
C HIS A 162 24.60 -16.57 12.18
N VAL A 163 23.82 -16.20 11.17
CA VAL A 163 22.55 -16.86 10.84
C VAL A 163 22.76 -17.51 9.49
N SER A 164 22.68 -18.84 9.42
CA SER A 164 22.77 -19.58 8.18
C SER A 164 21.46 -19.46 7.39
N PHE A 165 21.55 -19.11 6.11
CA PHE A 165 20.40 -18.97 5.22
C PHE A 165 20.66 -19.67 3.88
N PRO A 166 19.64 -20.33 3.29
CA PRO A 166 19.79 -21.01 2.01
C PRO A 166 19.78 -20.02 0.84
N LEU A 167 20.60 -20.25 -0.19
CA LEU A 167 20.55 -19.45 -1.42
C LEU A 167 19.36 -19.83 -2.32
N GLU A 168 18.96 -21.10 -2.28
CA GLU A 168 17.86 -21.65 -3.10
C GLU A 168 17.02 -22.59 -2.23
N GLY A 169 15.73 -22.72 -2.55
CA GLY A 169 14.86 -23.72 -1.93
C GLY A 169 14.47 -23.44 -0.47
N LEU A 170 14.40 -22.17 -0.03
CA LEU A 170 13.83 -21.82 1.27
C LEU A 170 12.36 -22.26 1.33
N ASP A 171 12.06 -23.28 2.15
CA ASP A 171 10.70 -23.79 2.33
C ASP A 171 9.97 -23.05 3.45
N LEU A 172 8.86 -22.40 3.10
CA LEU A 172 7.99 -21.68 4.03
C LEU A 172 6.66 -22.42 4.33
N GLN A 173 6.48 -23.63 3.80
CA GLN A 173 5.31 -24.48 4.06
C GLN A 173 4.96 -24.59 5.56
N PRO A 174 5.91 -24.76 6.50
CA PRO A 174 5.60 -24.90 7.92
C PRO A 174 4.86 -23.70 8.54
N PHE A 175 5.00 -22.51 7.94
CA PHE A 175 4.45 -21.26 8.46
C PHE A 175 3.15 -20.85 7.75
N LEU A 176 2.73 -21.57 6.72
CA LEU A 176 1.48 -21.34 6.00
C LEU A 176 0.27 -21.76 6.83
N ALA A 177 -0.82 -20.99 6.74
CA ALA A 177 -2.12 -21.37 7.30
C ALA A 177 -2.71 -22.55 6.52
N LYS A 178 -3.37 -23.50 7.22
CA LYS A 178 -3.93 -24.72 6.62
C LYS A 178 -4.95 -24.44 5.51
N ASP A 179 -5.75 -23.39 5.67
CA ASP A 179 -6.79 -22.99 4.71
C ASP A 179 -6.27 -21.95 3.69
N SER A 180 -4.95 -21.86 3.51
CA SER A 180 -4.37 -20.97 2.52
C SER A 180 -4.60 -21.49 1.11
N PRO A 181 -5.04 -20.63 0.16
CA PRO A 181 -5.11 -20.98 -1.25
C PRO A 181 -3.73 -20.96 -1.93
N ALA A 182 -2.67 -20.57 -1.22
CA ALA A 182 -1.34 -20.43 -1.81
C ALA A 182 -0.77 -21.80 -2.20
N GLN A 183 -0.32 -21.92 -3.45
CA GLN A 183 0.25 -23.16 -3.98
C GLN A 183 1.77 -23.16 -3.95
N ILE A 184 2.39 -21.99 -3.76
CA ILE A 184 3.84 -21.80 -3.92
C ILE A 184 4.41 -21.13 -2.66
N VAL A 185 5.32 -21.84 -2.01
CA VAL A 185 5.92 -21.46 -0.72
C VAL A 185 7.43 -21.63 -0.69
N THR A 186 8.04 -22.00 -1.83
CA THR A 186 9.49 -22.12 -1.97
C THR A 186 10.08 -20.83 -2.52
N TYR A 187 11.23 -20.43 -1.99
CA TYR A 187 11.86 -19.15 -2.32
C TYR A 187 13.37 -19.30 -2.57
N ASP A 188 13.87 -18.50 -3.52
CA ASP A 188 15.30 -18.39 -3.81
C ASP A 188 15.79 -16.99 -3.49
N LEU A 189 17.00 -16.90 -2.92
CA LEU A 189 17.61 -15.65 -2.52
C LEU A 189 18.04 -14.86 -3.77
N ILE A 190 17.73 -13.56 -3.77
CA ILE A 190 18.12 -12.64 -4.86
C ILE A 190 19.06 -11.53 -4.39
N SER A 191 18.99 -11.13 -3.13
CA SER A 191 19.94 -10.19 -2.55
C SER A 191 20.02 -10.26 -1.02
N VAL A 192 21.14 -9.78 -0.50
CA VAL A 192 21.44 -9.66 0.93
C VAL A 192 22.02 -8.28 1.19
N ILE A 193 21.45 -7.54 2.13
CA ILE A 193 22.07 -6.34 2.69
C ILE A 193 22.80 -6.75 3.95
N CYS A 194 24.07 -6.38 4.05
CA CYS A 194 24.91 -6.61 5.22
C CYS A 194 25.21 -5.29 5.91
N HIS A 195 25.45 -5.36 7.22
CA HIS A 195 25.91 -4.23 8.00
C HIS A 195 27.19 -4.63 8.73
N HIS A 196 28.27 -3.88 8.53
CA HIS A 196 29.54 -4.04 9.23
C HIS A 196 29.68 -2.94 10.28
N GLY A 197 30.29 -3.24 11.43
CA GLY A 197 30.47 -2.29 12.52
C GLY A 197 29.45 -2.43 13.65
N THR A 198 29.32 -1.36 14.43
CA THR A 198 28.58 -1.30 15.70
C THR A 198 27.18 -0.73 15.53
N ALA A 199 26.38 -0.71 16.61
CA ALA A 199 25.05 -0.10 16.57
C ALA A 199 25.07 1.42 16.33
N SER A 200 26.18 2.11 16.64
CA SER A 200 26.29 3.57 16.55
C SER A 200 27.05 4.06 15.31
N SER A 201 27.81 3.18 14.65
CA SER A 201 28.60 3.50 13.47
C SER A 201 28.92 2.21 12.73
N GLY A 202 28.73 2.22 11.42
CA GLY A 202 28.94 1.07 10.57
C GLY A 202 28.85 1.40 9.09
N HIS A 203 28.89 0.35 8.28
CA HIS A 203 28.95 0.41 6.83
C HIS A 203 28.01 -0.63 6.23
N TYR A 204 27.27 -0.26 5.18
CA TYR A 204 26.34 -1.16 4.52
C TYR A 204 26.87 -1.55 3.14
N ILE A 205 26.81 -2.86 2.85
CA ILE A 205 27.10 -3.41 1.52
C ILE A 205 25.94 -4.30 1.09
N ALA A 206 25.86 -4.61 -0.20
CA ALA A 206 24.86 -5.53 -0.73
C ALA A 206 25.49 -6.64 -1.57
N TYR A 207 25.06 -7.88 -1.37
CA TYR A 207 25.28 -8.96 -2.31
C TYR A 207 24.03 -9.15 -3.15
N CYS A 208 24.13 -9.10 -4.47
CA CYS A 208 23.00 -9.25 -5.38
C CYS A 208 23.31 -10.27 -6.46
N ARG A 209 22.33 -11.14 -6.76
CA ARG A 209 22.41 -12.07 -7.89
C ARG A 209 21.98 -11.35 -9.16
N ASN A 210 22.83 -11.35 -10.18
CA ASN A 210 22.52 -10.73 -11.46
C ASN A 210 21.64 -11.67 -12.31
N ASN A 211 20.43 -11.23 -12.67
CA ASN A 211 19.48 -12.07 -13.42
C ASN A 211 19.91 -12.41 -14.86
N LEU A 212 20.93 -11.74 -15.43
CA LEU A 212 21.38 -11.97 -16.80
C LEU A 212 22.34 -13.16 -16.91
N ASN A 213 23.24 -13.31 -15.94
CA ASN A 213 24.27 -14.36 -15.92
C ASN A 213 24.15 -15.32 -14.72
N ASN A 214 23.25 -15.03 -13.77
CA ASN A 214 23.02 -15.77 -12.53
C ASN A 214 24.21 -15.82 -11.55
N LEU A 215 25.19 -14.92 -11.71
CA LEU A 215 26.35 -14.78 -10.81
C LEU A 215 26.08 -13.75 -9.71
N TRP A 216 26.85 -13.84 -8.62
CA TRP A 216 26.74 -12.95 -7.46
C TRP A 216 27.77 -11.83 -7.53
N TYR A 217 27.34 -10.64 -7.11
CA TYR A 217 28.18 -9.46 -7.04
C TYR A 217 28.03 -8.79 -5.68
N GLU A 218 29.15 -8.35 -5.12
CA GLU A 218 29.23 -7.41 -4.02
C GLU A 218 29.14 -5.99 -4.56
N PHE A 219 28.29 -5.18 -3.95
CA PHE A 219 28.13 -3.75 -4.19
C PHE A 219 28.55 -3.04 -2.90
N ASP A 220 29.73 -2.45 -2.94
CA ASP A 220 30.31 -1.65 -1.87
C ASP A 220 30.52 -0.21 -2.39
N ASP A 221 29.54 0.64 -2.10
CA ASP A 221 29.42 2.00 -2.63
C ASP A 221 29.58 2.06 -4.17
N GLN A 222 30.71 2.57 -4.63
CA GLN A 222 31.05 2.74 -6.04
C GLN A 222 31.74 1.50 -6.64
N SER A 223 32.09 0.51 -5.83
CA SER A 223 32.83 -0.68 -6.21
C SER A 223 31.88 -1.85 -6.41
N VAL A 224 32.00 -2.54 -7.54
CA VAL A 224 31.21 -3.74 -7.86
C VAL A 224 32.15 -4.88 -8.20
N THR A 225 32.09 -5.96 -7.43
CA THR A 225 33.01 -7.10 -7.54
C THR A 225 32.24 -8.41 -7.62
N GLU A 226 32.59 -9.28 -8.57
CA GLU A 226 32.02 -10.63 -8.62
C GLU A 226 32.49 -11.45 -7.41
N VAL A 227 31.58 -12.20 -6.79
CA VAL A 227 31.88 -13.04 -5.63
C VAL A 227 31.27 -14.43 -5.77
N SER A 228 31.84 -15.41 -5.05
CA SER A 228 31.28 -16.77 -5.01
C SER A 228 30.04 -16.84 -4.11
N GLU A 229 29.21 -17.85 -4.35
CA GLU A 229 28.07 -18.21 -3.48
C GLU A 229 28.49 -18.43 -2.02
N SER A 230 29.68 -19.01 -1.80
CA SER A 230 30.24 -19.24 -0.47
C SER A 230 30.50 -17.93 0.28
N THR A 231 30.92 -16.85 -0.41
CA THR A 231 31.08 -15.52 0.21
C THR A 231 29.73 -15.02 0.69
N VAL A 232 28.69 -15.16 -0.14
CA VAL A 232 27.33 -14.70 0.19
C VAL A 232 26.74 -15.48 1.37
N GLN A 233 26.88 -16.81 1.41
CA GLN A 233 26.38 -17.66 2.51
C GLN A 233 27.03 -17.35 3.87
N ASN A 234 28.27 -16.87 3.86
CA ASN A 234 29.01 -16.53 5.07
C ASN A 234 28.81 -15.07 5.51
N ALA A 235 28.04 -14.28 4.74
CA ALA A 235 27.82 -12.88 5.04
C ALA A 235 27.02 -12.67 6.34
N GLU A 236 27.32 -11.58 7.06
CA GLU A 236 26.56 -11.16 8.24
C GLU A 236 25.26 -10.45 7.82
N ALA A 237 24.33 -11.23 7.26
CA ALA A 237 23.09 -10.74 6.67
C ALA A 237 22.29 -9.91 7.66
N TYR A 238 21.82 -8.74 7.24
CA TYR A 238 20.90 -7.87 7.99
C TYR A 238 19.50 -7.89 7.38
N VAL A 239 19.40 -7.76 6.06
CA VAL A 239 18.14 -7.90 5.32
C VAL A 239 18.34 -8.88 4.16
N LEU A 240 17.42 -9.82 3.99
CA LEU A 240 17.43 -10.83 2.94
C LEU A 240 16.22 -10.61 2.04
N PHE A 241 16.42 -10.63 0.72
CA PHE A 241 15.35 -10.60 -0.26
C PHE A 241 15.26 -11.95 -0.96
N TYR A 242 14.10 -12.56 -0.84
CA TYR A 242 13.78 -13.86 -1.40
C TYR A 242 12.70 -13.70 -2.46
N ARG A 243 12.87 -14.33 -3.62
CA ARG A 243 11.85 -14.38 -4.70
C ARG A 243 11.17 -15.73 -4.70
N LYS A 244 9.85 -15.77 -4.90
CA LYS A 244 9.13 -17.03 -5.10
C LYS A 244 9.75 -17.84 -6.23
N SER A 245 9.96 -19.12 -5.98
CA SER A 245 10.47 -20.08 -6.96
C SER A 245 9.36 -20.98 -7.46
N ASN A 246 9.22 -21.06 -8.78
CA ASN A 246 8.27 -21.95 -9.45
C ASN A 246 8.86 -22.43 -10.78
N GLU A 247 9.39 -23.64 -10.80
CA GLU A 247 9.92 -24.25 -12.01
C GLU A 247 8.89 -24.34 -13.13
N GLU A 248 7.63 -24.59 -12.81
CA GLU A 248 6.58 -24.74 -13.80
C GLU A 248 6.30 -23.41 -14.52
N ALA A 249 6.26 -22.31 -13.76
CA ALA A 249 6.17 -20.97 -14.35
C ALA A 249 7.39 -20.65 -15.23
N GLN A 250 8.60 -21.05 -14.81
CA GLN A 250 9.80 -20.85 -15.62
C GLN A 250 9.79 -21.68 -16.92
N ARG A 251 9.31 -22.93 -16.87
CA ARG A 251 9.12 -23.77 -18.07
C ARG A 251 8.10 -23.13 -19.02
N GLU A 252 6.99 -22.64 -18.48
CA GLU A 252 5.94 -22.00 -19.27
C GLU A 252 6.44 -20.72 -19.96
N ARG A 253 7.16 -19.84 -19.24
CA ARG A 253 7.75 -18.63 -19.83
C ARG A 253 8.70 -18.95 -20.98
N ARG A 254 9.56 -19.96 -20.82
CA ARG A 254 10.47 -20.41 -21.89
C ARG A 254 9.69 -20.90 -23.11
N ARG A 255 8.62 -21.67 -22.88
CA ARG A 255 7.73 -22.17 -23.95
C ARG A 255 7.05 -21.04 -24.70
N ILE A 256 6.40 -20.11 -24.00
CA ILE A 256 5.73 -18.95 -24.62
C ILE A 256 6.72 -18.04 -25.35
N SER A 257 7.91 -17.80 -24.77
CA SER A 257 8.96 -17.02 -25.44
C SER A 257 9.44 -17.69 -26.73
N GLY A 258 9.54 -19.02 -26.74
CA GLY A 258 9.85 -19.77 -27.96
C GLY A 258 8.77 -19.60 -29.03
N LEU A 259 7.50 -19.70 -28.64
CA LEU A 259 6.37 -19.54 -29.57
C LEU A 259 6.26 -18.11 -30.13
N LEU A 260 6.58 -17.07 -29.35
CA LEU A 260 6.60 -15.68 -29.83
C LEU A 260 7.66 -15.45 -30.93
N ASN A 261 8.77 -16.19 -30.89
CA ASN A 261 9.82 -16.12 -31.91
C ASN A 261 9.44 -16.88 -33.20
N MET A 262 8.50 -17.82 -33.11
CA MET A 262 7.93 -18.53 -34.26
C MET A 262 6.79 -17.68 -34.82
N MET A 263 7.12 -16.64 -35.59
CA MET A 263 6.15 -15.76 -36.24
C MET A 263 5.30 -16.50 -37.29
N GLU A 264 4.28 -17.22 -36.84
CA GLU A 264 3.13 -17.54 -37.71
C GLU A 264 2.17 -16.35 -37.69
N PRO A 265 1.86 -15.72 -38.84
CA PRO A 265 0.86 -14.68 -38.90
C PRO A 265 -0.52 -15.28 -38.61
N SER A 266 -1.04 -15.07 -37.40
CA SER A 266 -2.42 -15.43 -37.07
C SER A 266 -3.39 -14.39 -37.64
N LEU A 267 -4.52 -14.86 -38.18
CA LEU A 267 -5.59 -14.01 -38.72
C LEU A 267 -6.27 -13.16 -37.63
N LEU A 268 -6.20 -13.59 -36.38
CA LEU A 268 -6.74 -12.90 -35.22
C LEU A 268 -5.61 -12.57 -34.24
N GLN A 269 -5.67 -11.38 -33.65
CA GLN A 269 -4.71 -10.88 -32.67
C GLN A 269 -5.44 -10.37 -31.44
N PHE A 270 -4.78 -10.48 -30.28
CA PHE A 270 -5.32 -10.02 -29.01
C PHE A 270 -4.38 -9.02 -28.34
N TYR A 271 -4.94 -7.98 -27.77
CA TYR A 271 -4.24 -6.99 -26.97
C TYR A 271 -4.25 -7.42 -25.50
N VAL A 272 -3.07 -7.43 -24.90
CA VAL A 272 -2.86 -7.77 -23.49
C VAL A 272 -2.12 -6.64 -22.80
N SER A 273 -2.47 -6.39 -21.55
CA SER A 273 -1.76 -5.43 -20.69
C SER A 273 -0.27 -5.76 -20.64
N ARG A 274 0.55 -4.76 -20.95
CA ARG A 274 2.00 -4.84 -20.76
C ARG A 274 2.36 -5.01 -19.29
N GLN A 275 1.58 -4.40 -18.39
CA GLN A 275 1.76 -4.58 -16.95
C GLN A 275 1.54 -6.05 -16.54
N TRP A 276 0.47 -6.68 -17.02
CA TRP A 276 0.24 -8.10 -16.75
C TRP A 276 1.31 -8.99 -17.40
N LEU A 277 1.71 -8.70 -18.65
CA LEU A 277 2.77 -9.46 -19.31
C LEU A 277 4.11 -9.36 -18.57
N ASN A 278 4.43 -8.20 -18.00
CA ASN A 278 5.61 -8.03 -17.15
C ASN A 278 5.54 -8.89 -15.90
N LYS A 279 4.37 -8.98 -15.24
CA LYS A 279 4.15 -9.94 -14.15
C LYS A 279 4.32 -11.37 -14.63
N PHE A 280 3.76 -11.75 -15.78
CA PHE A 280 3.98 -13.08 -16.33
C PHE A 280 5.46 -13.42 -16.50
N LYS A 281 6.27 -12.46 -16.95
CA LYS A 281 7.71 -12.64 -17.15
C LYS A 281 8.51 -12.77 -15.85
N THR A 282 8.06 -12.14 -14.75
CA THR A 282 8.86 -12.01 -13.53
C THR A 282 8.28 -12.75 -12.33
N PHE A 283 6.95 -12.82 -12.18
CA PHE A 283 6.26 -13.33 -11.00
C PHE A 283 5.96 -14.82 -11.12
N ALA A 284 6.28 -15.60 -10.09
CA ALA A 284 5.91 -17.01 -9.98
C ALA A 284 4.38 -17.20 -10.13
N GLU A 285 3.59 -16.24 -9.64
CA GLU A 285 2.14 -16.21 -9.73
C GLU A 285 1.65 -14.87 -10.29
N PRO A 286 1.61 -14.70 -11.63
CA PRO A 286 1.18 -13.43 -12.24
C PRO A 286 -0.31 -13.10 -12.03
N GLY A 287 -1.09 -14.10 -11.63
CA GLY A 287 -2.54 -14.02 -11.46
C GLY A 287 -3.30 -13.97 -12.80
N PRO A 288 -4.63 -13.82 -12.75
CA PRO A 288 -5.46 -13.76 -13.94
C PRO A 288 -5.10 -12.59 -14.85
N ILE A 289 -5.27 -12.76 -16.16
CA ILE A 289 -5.08 -11.69 -17.15
C ILE A 289 -6.01 -10.53 -16.77
N SER A 290 -5.48 -9.32 -16.73
CA SER A 290 -6.27 -8.12 -16.46
C SER A 290 -5.88 -7.03 -17.43
N ASN A 291 -6.86 -6.59 -18.22
CA ASN A 291 -6.72 -5.50 -19.20
C ASN A 291 -7.30 -4.16 -18.69
N ASN A 292 -7.65 -4.10 -17.40
CA ASN A 292 -8.28 -2.93 -16.77
C ASN A 292 -7.35 -1.72 -16.58
N ASP A 293 -6.04 -1.90 -16.76
CA ASP A 293 -5.06 -0.82 -16.74
C ASP A 293 -5.13 0.04 -18.01
N PHE A 294 -5.61 -0.49 -19.13
CA PHE A 294 -5.83 0.28 -20.36
C PHE A 294 -7.29 0.36 -20.82
N LEU A 295 -8.19 -0.44 -20.25
CA LEU A 295 -9.64 -0.37 -20.51
C LEU A 295 -10.42 0.30 -19.37
N CYS A 296 -11.47 1.03 -19.74
CA CYS A 296 -12.50 1.43 -18.80
C CYS A 296 -13.55 0.32 -18.60
N MET A 297 -14.46 0.52 -17.64
CA MET A 297 -15.56 -0.42 -17.39
C MET A 297 -16.53 -0.58 -18.56
N HIS A 298 -16.56 0.37 -19.50
CA HIS A 298 -17.37 0.29 -20.73
C HIS A 298 -16.71 -0.57 -21.82
N GLY A 299 -15.48 -1.06 -21.61
CA GLY A 299 -14.77 -1.93 -22.55
C GLY A 299 -13.96 -1.21 -23.64
N GLY A 300 -13.89 0.13 -23.60
CA GLY A 300 -13.06 0.93 -24.50
C GLY A 300 -11.85 1.55 -23.79
N VAL A 301 -10.93 2.14 -24.56
CA VAL A 301 -9.77 2.86 -24.05
C VAL A 301 -10.21 4.22 -23.50
N PRO A 302 -9.91 4.58 -22.25
CA PRO A 302 -10.19 5.93 -21.74
C PRO A 302 -9.55 7.01 -22.62
N PRO A 303 -10.23 8.12 -22.94
CA PRO A 303 -9.70 9.15 -23.85
C PRO A 303 -8.32 9.68 -23.45
N HIS A 304 -8.09 9.89 -22.15
CA HIS A 304 -6.81 10.35 -21.62
C HIS A 304 -5.65 9.34 -21.78
N LYS A 305 -5.93 8.08 -22.15
CA LYS A 305 -4.92 7.04 -22.43
C LYS A 305 -4.72 6.78 -23.91
N ALA A 306 -5.60 7.29 -24.78
CA ALA A 306 -5.60 6.96 -26.20
C ALA A 306 -4.28 7.32 -26.89
N ASN A 307 -3.66 8.45 -26.51
CA ASN A 307 -2.44 8.96 -27.13
C ASN A 307 -1.19 8.13 -26.83
N PHE A 308 -1.22 7.26 -25.81
CA PHE A 308 -0.10 6.42 -25.41
C PHE A 308 -0.53 4.96 -25.21
N ILE A 309 -1.62 4.54 -25.87
CA ILE A 309 -2.15 3.17 -25.73
C ILE A 309 -1.12 2.11 -26.10
N GLU A 310 -0.28 2.40 -27.09
CA GLU A 310 0.82 1.52 -27.52
C GLU A 310 1.82 1.25 -26.41
N ASP A 311 1.94 2.13 -25.41
CA ASP A 311 2.81 1.90 -24.25
C ASP A 311 2.22 0.96 -23.20
N LEU A 312 0.90 0.79 -23.23
CA LEU A 312 0.16 0.01 -22.26
C LEU A 312 -0.14 -1.42 -22.72
N VAL A 313 -0.12 -1.67 -24.03
CA VAL A 313 -0.53 -2.96 -24.60
C VAL A 313 0.62 -3.71 -25.28
N VAL A 314 0.40 -5.00 -25.47
CA VAL A 314 1.18 -5.88 -26.32
C VAL A 314 0.21 -6.70 -27.17
N MET A 315 0.45 -6.76 -28.48
CA MET A 315 -0.31 -7.61 -29.39
C MET A 315 0.25 -9.02 -29.36
N LEU A 316 -0.62 -10.01 -29.14
CA LEU A 316 -0.29 -11.42 -29.13
C LEU A 316 -1.04 -12.15 -30.25
N PRO A 317 -0.39 -13.10 -30.93
CA PRO A 317 -1.07 -14.04 -31.81
C PRO A 317 -2.12 -14.87 -31.06
N GLN A 318 -3.16 -15.32 -31.77
CA GLN A 318 -4.28 -16.05 -31.17
C GLN A 318 -3.83 -17.31 -30.39
N ASN A 319 -2.92 -18.10 -30.93
CA ASN A 319 -2.41 -19.32 -30.27
C ASN A 319 -1.73 -19.02 -28.92
N ILE A 320 -1.01 -17.90 -28.81
CA ILE A 320 -0.40 -17.44 -27.57
C ILE A 320 -1.47 -17.00 -26.58
N TRP A 321 -2.43 -16.18 -27.05
CA TRP A 321 -3.55 -15.73 -26.24
C TRP A 321 -4.35 -16.90 -25.67
N ASP A 322 -4.78 -17.84 -26.51
CA ASP A 322 -5.59 -18.98 -26.11
C ASP A 322 -4.86 -19.82 -25.06
N ASN A 323 -3.54 -19.96 -25.19
CA ASN A 323 -2.75 -20.66 -24.21
C ASN A 323 -2.69 -19.94 -22.87
N LEU A 324 -2.33 -18.65 -22.86
CA LEU A 324 -2.28 -17.85 -21.64
C LEU A 324 -3.66 -17.77 -20.97
N TYR A 325 -4.72 -17.56 -21.75
CA TYR A 325 -6.08 -17.48 -21.26
C TYR A 325 -6.56 -18.82 -20.70
N SER A 326 -6.27 -19.95 -21.35
CA SER A 326 -6.65 -21.28 -20.85
C SER A 326 -6.06 -21.59 -19.47
N ARG A 327 -4.87 -21.04 -19.18
CA ARG A 327 -4.13 -21.30 -17.94
C ARG A 327 -4.44 -20.29 -16.83
N TYR A 328 -4.46 -19.00 -17.16
CA TYR A 328 -4.58 -17.92 -16.18
C TYR A 328 -5.99 -17.33 -16.11
N GLY A 329 -6.82 -17.54 -17.13
CA GLY A 329 -8.15 -16.93 -17.24
C GLY A 329 -8.09 -15.40 -17.16
N GLY A 330 -9.16 -14.80 -16.64
CA GLY A 330 -9.28 -13.36 -16.44
C GLY A 330 -9.93 -12.66 -17.62
N GLY A 331 -9.48 -11.44 -17.94
CA GLY A 331 -9.97 -10.65 -19.05
C GLY A 331 -10.15 -9.15 -18.73
N PRO A 332 -10.98 -8.45 -19.52
CA PRO A 332 -11.68 -8.96 -20.72
C PRO A 332 -10.73 -9.30 -21.87
N ALA A 333 -11.13 -10.21 -22.76
CA ALA A 333 -10.42 -10.45 -24.02
C ALA A 333 -10.59 -9.24 -24.95
N VAL A 334 -9.50 -8.80 -25.61
CA VAL A 334 -9.50 -7.59 -26.43
C VAL A 334 -8.88 -7.90 -27.78
N ASN A 335 -9.66 -7.89 -28.85
CA ASN A 335 -9.18 -8.08 -30.22
C ASN A 335 -9.25 -6.79 -31.06
N HIS A 336 -9.79 -5.72 -30.49
CA HIS A 336 -9.87 -4.41 -31.13
C HIS A 336 -9.83 -3.29 -30.07
N LEU A 337 -9.12 -2.20 -30.38
CA LEU A 337 -9.01 -1.03 -29.53
C LEU A 337 -9.81 0.13 -30.14
N TYR A 338 -10.61 0.78 -29.30
CA TYR A 338 -11.37 1.98 -29.67
C TYR A 338 -11.42 2.94 -28.48
N VAL A 339 -11.46 4.24 -28.77
CA VAL A 339 -11.64 5.25 -27.73
C VAL A 339 -13.05 5.15 -27.16
N CYS A 340 -13.18 5.09 -25.84
CA CYS A 340 -14.48 4.97 -25.19
C CYS A 340 -15.26 6.29 -25.30
N HIS A 341 -16.30 6.30 -26.12
CA HIS A 341 -17.16 7.46 -26.32
C HIS A 341 -17.93 7.87 -25.05
N THR A 342 -18.39 6.89 -24.24
CA THR A 342 -19.05 7.19 -22.96
C THR A 342 -18.12 7.97 -22.02
N CYS A 343 -16.88 7.50 -21.85
CA CYS A 343 -15.89 8.20 -21.02
C CYS A 343 -15.51 9.57 -21.60
N GLN A 344 -15.53 9.73 -22.92
CA GLN A 344 -15.33 11.01 -23.58
C GLN A 344 -16.43 12.00 -23.21
N ILE A 345 -17.70 11.61 -23.37
CA ILE A 345 -18.85 12.45 -23.00
C ILE A 345 -18.80 12.81 -21.52
N GLU A 346 -18.49 11.86 -20.64
CA GLU A 346 -18.37 12.11 -19.20
C GLU A 346 -17.25 13.11 -18.88
N SER A 347 -16.09 12.98 -19.51
CA SER A 347 -14.97 13.91 -19.35
C SER A 347 -15.31 15.31 -19.87
N GLU A 348 -15.95 15.42 -21.04
CA GLU A 348 -16.38 16.69 -21.63
C GLU A 348 -17.45 17.38 -20.76
N ARG A 349 -18.40 16.61 -20.21
CA ARG A 349 -19.40 17.13 -19.26
C ARG A 349 -18.75 17.64 -17.98
N LEU A 350 -17.77 16.91 -17.45
CA LEU A 350 -17.04 17.31 -16.24
C LEU A 350 -16.25 18.58 -16.47
N GLU A 351 -15.55 18.68 -17.59
CA GLU A 351 -14.77 19.86 -17.96
C GLU A 351 -15.67 21.08 -18.18
N LYS A 352 -16.81 20.90 -18.88
CA LYS A 352 -17.81 21.95 -19.04
C LYS A 352 -18.37 22.42 -17.69
N ARG A 353 -18.61 21.51 -16.75
CA ARG A 353 -19.05 21.85 -15.40
C ARG A 353 -17.99 22.69 -14.68
N ARG A 354 -16.73 22.24 -14.65
CA ARG A 354 -15.61 22.97 -14.01
C ARG A 354 -15.47 24.38 -14.58
N LYS A 355 -15.47 24.49 -15.91
CA LYS A 355 -15.39 25.77 -16.62
C LYS A 355 -16.55 26.69 -16.26
N ASN A 356 -17.79 26.20 -16.33
CA ASN A 356 -18.96 26.99 -15.98
C ASN A 356 -18.93 27.49 -14.52
N GLU A 357 -18.52 26.63 -13.58
CA GLU A 357 -18.41 27.00 -12.17
C GLU A 357 -17.34 28.07 -11.93
N LEU A 358 -16.16 27.92 -12.55
CA LEU A 358 -15.07 28.88 -12.44
C LEU A 358 -15.41 30.22 -13.09
N GLU A 359 -15.98 30.21 -14.31
CA GLU A 359 -16.37 31.44 -15.01
C GLU A 359 -17.45 32.20 -14.26
N MET A 360 -18.44 31.50 -13.70
CA MET A 360 -19.48 32.14 -12.89
C MET A 360 -18.88 32.74 -11.61
N PHE A 361 -18.02 32.00 -10.90
CA PHE A 361 -17.35 32.52 -9.72
C PHE A 361 -16.52 33.78 -10.03
N ILE A 362 -15.71 33.77 -11.09
CA ILE A 362 -14.91 34.94 -11.50
C ILE A 362 -15.82 36.14 -11.81
N ARG A 363 -16.94 35.90 -12.51
CA ARG A 363 -17.90 36.95 -12.83
C ARG A 363 -18.52 37.57 -11.57
N LEU A 364 -18.99 36.73 -10.64
CA LEU A 364 -19.59 37.18 -9.38
C LEU A 364 -18.57 37.88 -8.49
N TYR A 365 -17.35 37.36 -8.42
CA TYR A 365 -16.27 37.97 -7.68
C TYR A 365 -15.91 39.36 -8.22
N ARG A 366 -15.79 39.53 -9.54
CA ARG A 366 -15.54 40.86 -10.15
C ARG A 366 -16.66 41.85 -9.84
N ALA A 367 -17.92 41.43 -10.00
CA ALA A 367 -19.07 42.28 -9.68
C ALA A 367 -19.06 42.72 -8.21
N PHE A 368 -18.67 41.82 -7.30
CA PHE A 368 -18.53 42.14 -5.87
C PHE A 368 -17.37 43.10 -5.58
N GLN A 369 -16.26 43.02 -6.31
CA GLN A 369 -15.16 43.99 -6.17
C GLN A 369 -15.51 45.39 -6.70
N GLU A 370 -16.44 45.48 -7.65
CA GLU A 370 -16.95 46.75 -8.20
C GLU A 370 -18.02 47.39 -7.30
N GLU A 371 -18.53 46.68 -6.28
CA GLU A 371 -19.53 47.18 -5.36
C GLU A 371 -18.91 48.14 -4.33
N GLU A 372 -19.29 49.42 -4.40
CA GLU A 372 -18.68 50.47 -3.56
C GLU A 372 -18.99 50.31 -2.05
N SER A 373 -20.11 49.67 -1.68
CA SER A 373 -20.54 49.55 -0.28
C SER A 373 -21.42 48.32 0.02
N PRO A 374 -20.85 47.10 -0.04
CA PRO A 374 -21.59 45.88 0.26
C PRO A 374 -22.07 45.86 1.72
N SER A 375 -23.39 45.68 1.89
CA SER A 375 -24.06 45.72 3.21
C SER A 375 -24.08 44.38 3.93
N THR A 376 -23.76 43.29 3.24
CA THR A 376 -23.84 41.92 3.77
C THR A 376 -22.77 41.04 3.14
N PHE A 377 -22.05 40.28 3.97
CA PHE A 377 -21.03 39.33 3.55
C PHE A 377 -21.39 37.93 4.05
N TYR A 378 -21.10 36.92 3.24
CA TYR A 378 -21.23 35.52 3.63
C TYR A 378 -19.85 34.94 3.90
N CYS A 379 -19.73 34.10 4.94
CA CYS A 379 -18.48 33.40 5.23
C CYS A 379 -18.46 31.99 4.67
N ILE A 380 -17.32 31.60 4.12
CA ILE A 380 -17.06 30.24 3.63
C ILE A 380 -15.78 29.68 4.24
N SER A 381 -15.79 28.40 4.61
CA SER A 381 -14.58 27.73 5.09
C SER A 381 -13.51 27.69 4.00
N MET A 382 -12.29 28.14 4.31
CA MET A 382 -11.17 28.04 3.38
C MET A 382 -10.73 26.59 3.14
N GLN A 383 -11.05 25.66 4.05
CA GLN A 383 -10.83 24.24 3.80
C GLN A 383 -11.71 23.77 2.62
N TRP A 384 -13.02 24.01 2.71
CA TRP A 384 -13.96 23.62 1.65
C TRP A 384 -13.66 24.39 0.35
N PHE A 385 -13.34 25.68 0.45
CA PHE A 385 -13.02 26.50 -0.72
C PHE A 385 -11.79 25.99 -1.46
N ARG A 386 -10.73 25.53 -0.76
CA ARG A 386 -9.56 24.91 -1.39
C ARG A 386 -9.90 23.59 -2.09
N GLU A 387 -10.82 22.78 -1.54
CA GLU A 387 -11.32 21.56 -2.20
C GLU A 387 -12.10 21.90 -3.48
N TRP A 388 -12.98 22.91 -3.42
CA TRP A 388 -13.69 23.42 -4.60
C TRP A 388 -12.72 23.99 -5.65
N GLU A 389 -11.75 24.81 -5.23
CA GLU A 389 -10.73 25.39 -6.10
C GLU A 389 -9.90 24.29 -6.79
N GLY A 390 -9.49 23.26 -6.04
CA GLY A 390 -8.81 22.08 -6.56
C GLY A 390 -9.64 21.37 -7.63
N PHE A 391 -10.95 21.21 -7.41
CA PHE A 391 -11.87 20.62 -8.37
C PHE A 391 -12.01 21.44 -9.66
N VAL A 392 -12.31 22.74 -9.57
CA VAL A 392 -12.53 23.59 -10.76
C VAL A 392 -11.24 23.85 -11.56
N LYS A 393 -10.07 23.81 -10.90
CA LYS A 393 -8.75 23.86 -11.56
C LYS A 393 -8.28 22.49 -12.09
N GLY A 394 -9.08 21.44 -11.97
CA GLY A 394 -8.77 20.11 -12.49
C GLY A 394 -7.68 19.35 -11.70
N LYS A 395 -7.28 19.83 -10.52
CA LYS A 395 -6.34 19.12 -9.63
C LYS A 395 -6.99 17.88 -9.02
N ASP A 396 -8.27 17.99 -8.67
CA ASP A 396 -9.06 16.91 -8.09
C ASP A 396 -10.13 16.40 -9.07
N SER A 397 -10.26 15.08 -9.16
CA SER A 397 -11.29 14.44 -10.01
C SER A 397 -12.67 14.46 -9.37
N ASP A 398 -12.73 14.36 -8.05
CA ASP A 398 -13.97 14.37 -7.28
C ASP A 398 -14.36 15.83 -6.93
N PRO A 399 -15.62 16.23 -7.10
CA PRO A 399 -16.10 17.53 -6.61
C PRO A 399 -16.09 17.59 -5.08
N PRO A 400 -16.04 18.79 -4.48
CA PRO A 400 -16.17 18.92 -3.03
C PRO A 400 -17.54 18.39 -2.56
N GLY A 401 -17.61 18.01 -1.29
CA GLY A 401 -18.88 17.68 -0.65
C GLY A 401 -19.77 18.92 -0.45
N PRO A 402 -20.88 18.79 0.29
CA PRO A 402 -21.65 19.96 0.73
C PRO A 402 -20.78 20.97 1.46
N ILE A 403 -21.11 22.27 1.35
CA ILE A 403 -20.40 23.33 2.07
C ILE A 403 -20.41 23.00 3.57
N ASP A 404 -19.23 22.91 4.19
CA ASP A 404 -19.09 22.62 5.62
C ASP A 404 -18.44 23.80 6.35
N ASN A 405 -19.30 24.63 6.93
CA ASN A 405 -18.91 25.75 7.77
C ASN A 405 -18.86 25.39 9.26
N ALA A 406 -19.08 24.13 9.66
CA ALA A 406 -19.21 23.74 11.07
C ALA A 406 -17.95 24.07 11.89
N LYS A 407 -16.76 23.98 11.28
CA LYS A 407 -15.48 24.29 11.94
C LYS A 407 -15.24 25.79 12.12
N ILE A 408 -15.89 26.62 11.32
CA ILE A 408 -15.77 28.08 11.37
C ILE A 408 -16.96 28.74 12.08
N ALA A 409 -17.98 27.98 12.46
CA ALA A 409 -19.18 28.46 13.14
C ALA A 409 -19.10 28.30 14.67
N VAL A 410 -19.71 29.23 15.40
CA VAL A 410 -20.12 29.08 16.80
C VAL A 410 -21.60 29.42 16.89
N THR A 411 -22.38 28.59 17.58
CA THR A 411 -23.80 28.88 17.83
C THR A 411 -23.95 29.92 18.93
N LYS A 412 -24.54 31.08 18.62
CA LYS A 412 -24.95 32.11 19.58
C LYS A 412 -26.44 32.39 19.41
N CYS A 413 -27.21 32.22 20.48
CA CYS A 413 -28.67 32.46 20.49
C CYS A 413 -29.44 31.73 19.37
N GLY A 414 -29.02 30.51 19.01
CA GLY A 414 -29.63 29.72 17.94
C GLY A 414 -29.14 30.04 16.52
N ASN A 415 -28.37 31.11 16.34
CA ASN A 415 -27.79 31.51 15.05
C ASN A 415 -26.31 31.11 14.96
N ALA A 416 -25.85 30.74 13.77
CA ALA A 416 -24.44 30.48 13.51
C ALA A 416 -23.71 31.82 13.28
N VAL A 417 -22.64 32.05 14.05
CA VAL A 417 -21.78 33.24 13.96
C VAL A 417 -20.35 32.80 13.69
N LEU A 418 -19.56 33.63 12.99
CA LEU A 418 -18.17 33.33 12.71
C LEU A 418 -17.36 33.16 14.01
N LYS A 419 -16.60 32.06 14.10
CA LYS A 419 -15.64 31.82 15.15
C LYS A 419 -14.43 32.75 14.98
N GLN A 420 -14.06 33.45 16.04
CA GLN A 420 -12.89 34.34 16.02
C GLN A 420 -11.61 33.57 15.64
N GLY A 421 -10.84 34.10 14.68
CA GLY A 421 -9.60 33.50 14.18
C GLY A 421 -9.80 32.25 13.31
N ALA A 422 -11.03 31.97 12.84
CA ALA A 422 -11.26 30.86 11.91
C ALA A 422 -10.70 31.16 10.51
N ASP A 423 -10.21 30.11 9.84
CA ASP A 423 -9.75 30.16 8.44
C ASP A 423 -10.97 30.23 7.50
N SER A 424 -11.48 31.44 7.29
CA SER A 424 -12.68 31.73 6.50
C SER A 424 -12.44 32.82 5.46
N GLY A 425 -13.03 32.66 4.27
CA GLY A 425 -13.13 33.70 3.26
C GLY A 425 -14.47 34.44 3.34
N GLN A 426 -14.51 35.67 2.83
CA GLN A 426 -15.74 36.47 2.66
C GLN A 426 -16.15 36.46 1.19
N ILE A 427 -17.43 36.22 0.93
CA ILE A 427 -18.01 36.19 -0.42
C ILE A 427 -19.34 36.95 -0.44
N SER A 428 -19.77 37.36 -1.64
CA SER A 428 -21.06 38.02 -1.83
C SER A 428 -22.24 37.05 -1.62
N GLU A 429 -23.44 37.61 -1.43
CA GLU A 429 -24.69 36.83 -1.34
C GLU A 429 -24.93 35.99 -2.59
N GLU A 430 -24.69 36.55 -3.78
CA GLU A 430 -24.85 35.87 -5.06
C GLU A 430 -23.86 34.70 -5.19
N THR A 431 -22.63 34.90 -4.72
CA THR A 431 -21.60 33.85 -4.73
C THR A 431 -21.98 32.71 -3.78
N TRP A 432 -22.47 33.03 -2.58
CA TRP A 432 -22.98 32.04 -1.62
C TRP A 432 -24.15 31.26 -2.22
N ASN A 433 -25.17 31.95 -2.73
CA ASN A 433 -26.35 31.34 -3.32
C ASN A 433 -25.99 30.45 -4.52
N PHE A 434 -25.06 30.89 -5.37
CA PHE A 434 -24.54 30.11 -6.48
C PHE A 434 -23.90 28.79 -5.99
N LEU A 435 -22.93 28.86 -5.08
CA LEU A 435 -22.24 27.66 -4.57
C LEU A 435 -23.20 26.74 -3.79
N GLN A 436 -24.07 27.31 -2.96
CA GLN A 436 -25.05 26.55 -2.18
C GLN A 436 -26.11 25.89 -3.08
N SER A 437 -26.49 26.49 -4.21
CA SER A 437 -27.41 25.87 -5.16
C SER A 437 -26.86 24.58 -5.79
N ILE A 438 -25.53 24.48 -5.92
CA ILE A 438 -24.84 23.33 -6.51
C ILE A 438 -24.52 22.28 -5.43
N TYR A 439 -23.95 22.73 -4.30
CA TYR A 439 -23.35 21.86 -3.30
C TYR A 439 -24.23 21.66 -2.06
N GLY A 440 -25.17 22.56 -1.80
CA GLY A 440 -25.90 22.63 -0.53
C GLY A 440 -24.97 22.84 0.66
N GLY A 441 -25.42 22.44 1.85
CA GLY A 441 -24.63 22.51 3.08
C GLY A 441 -24.86 23.78 3.90
N GLY A 442 -23.91 24.10 4.75
CA GLY A 442 -23.97 25.19 5.72
C GLY A 442 -23.08 24.92 6.96
N PRO A 443 -23.37 25.55 8.10
CA PRO A 443 -24.37 26.59 8.30
C PRO A 443 -24.02 27.88 7.54
N GLU A 444 -25.06 28.65 7.22
CA GLU A 444 -24.92 30.01 6.71
C GLU A 444 -24.41 30.93 7.83
N ILE A 445 -23.40 31.74 7.51
CA ILE A 445 -22.80 32.70 8.44
C ILE A 445 -22.73 34.04 7.73
N ILE A 446 -23.47 35.01 8.26
CA ILE A 446 -23.62 36.34 7.67
C ILE A 446 -22.89 37.36 8.55
N LEU A 447 -22.03 38.16 7.94
CA LEU A 447 -21.42 39.35 8.55
C LEU A 447 -22.09 40.59 7.98
N ARG A 448 -22.49 41.52 8.85
CA ARG A 448 -22.96 42.84 8.46
C ARG A 448 -21.94 43.86 8.96
N PRO A 449 -21.41 44.74 8.11
CA PRO A 449 -20.52 45.80 8.58
C PRO A 449 -21.27 46.69 9.57
N PRO A 450 -20.59 47.19 10.63
CA PRO A 450 -21.21 48.11 11.58
C PRO A 450 -21.63 49.39 10.83
N VAL A 451 -22.88 49.81 11.04
CA VAL A 451 -23.36 51.11 10.55
C VAL A 451 -22.48 52.20 11.19
N PRO A 452 -21.80 53.06 10.40
CA PRO A 452 -21.02 54.14 10.99
C PRO A 452 -21.96 55.07 11.74
N PRO A 453 -21.66 55.45 13.00
CA PRO A 453 -22.38 56.52 13.67
C PRO A 453 -22.16 57.80 12.84
N VAL A 454 -23.26 58.48 12.50
CA VAL A 454 -23.22 59.79 11.86
C VAL A 454 -22.67 60.79 12.87
N GLU A 455 -21.42 61.20 12.74
CA GLU A 455 -20.88 62.39 13.39
C GLU A 455 -20.15 63.30 12.39
N PRO A 456 -20.27 64.64 12.54
CA PRO A 456 -19.84 65.59 11.53
C PRO A 456 -18.34 65.88 11.62
N GLY A 457 -17.62 65.56 10.55
CA GLY A 457 -16.37 66.18 10.08
C GLY A 457 -15.15 66.18 11.02
N ILE A 458 -14.05 65.57 10.57
CA ILE A 458 -12.66 66.07 10.66
C ILE A 458 -11.74 65.13 9.85
N LEU A 459 -10.71 65.72 9.23
CA LEU A 459 -9.77 65.17 8.25
C LEU A 459 -8.89 63.99 8.72
N GLN A 460 -8.61 63.12 7.73
CA GLN A 460 -7.36 62.40 7.42
C GLN A 460 -6.67 61.55 8.51
N THR A 461 -6.45 60.26 8.22
CA THR A 461 -5.13 59.74 7.78
C THR A 461 -5.35 58.38 7.10
N GLU A 462 -4.77 58.19 5.93
CA GLU A 462 -4.80 56.96 5.12
C GLU A 462 -3.84 55.91 5.69
N GLU A 463 -4.26 54.64 5.76
CA GLU A 463 -3.32 53.51 5.80
C GLU A 463 -3.72 52.46 4.76
N LYS A 464 -2.82 52.34 3.78
CA LYS A 464 -2.90 51.55 2.55
C LYS A 464 -2.35 50.16 2.83
N ILE A 465 -3.12 49.10 2.55
CA ILE A 465 -2.58 47.74 2.46
C ILE A 465 -2.62 47.33 0.99
N GLU A 466 -1.45 47.41 0.35
CA GLU A 466 -1.17 46.78 -0.95
C GLU A 466 -1.06 45.27 -0.78
N LEU A 467 -1.69 44.52 -1.68
CA LEU A 467 -1.41 43.10 -1.86
C LEU A 467 -1.22 42.81 -3.35
N GLU A 468 -0.09 42.17 -3.60
CA GLU A 468 0.57 41.95 -4.88
C GLU A 468 -0.27 41.11 -5.85
N THR A 469 -0.50 41.66 -7.03
CA THR A 469 -0.85 40.91 -8.23
C THR A 469 0.43 40.43 -8.91
N HIS A 470 0.66 39.12 -8.93
CA HIS A 470 1.48 38.48 -9.96
C HIS A 470 0.87 37.14 -10.40
N GLY A 471 0.39 37.12 -11.65
CA GLY A 471 0.45 35.95 -12.54
C GLY A 471 -0.82 35.11 -12.67
N LEU A 472 -1.71 35.51 -13.59
CA LEU A 472 -2.53 34.61 -14.41
C LEU A 472 -2.62 35.15 -15.83
#